data_AF-A0A0A0CW94-F1
#
_entry.id   AF-A0A0A0CW94-F1
#
_cell.length_a   1.000
_cell.length_b   1.000
_cell.length_c   1.000
_cell.angle_alpha   90.00
_cell.angle_beta   90.00
_cell.angle_gamma   90.00
#
_symmetry.space_group_name_H-M   'P 1'
#
loop_
_entity.id
_entity.type
_entity.pdbx_description
1 polymer ?
#
loop_
_entity_poly.entity_id
_entity_poly.type
_entity_poly.pdbx_seq_one_letter_code
_entity_poly.pdbx_strand_id
1 'polypeptide(L)'
;MTTVVDLGGTKIAAARVEGAAVLERRQAPTPRDGRFESLVEAVAALVAGWVDGPVGIATTGLVRDGKLSATNPGTLPVPPDSPLVAALQDRLGVPVRAVNDAQAAAWGEFRHGAAQGVGSMVFLTVSTGVGGGL
;
A
#
# COMPACT_ATOMS: atom_id res chain seq x y z
N MET A 1 0.70 -7.29 16.25
CA MET A 1 -0.39 -6.81 15.37
C MET A 1 0.09 -5.57 14.62
N THR A 2 -0.19 -5.48 13.33
CA THR A 2 0.24 -4.36 12.47
C THR A 2 -0.93 -3.93 11.61
N THR A 3 -1.09 -2.63 11.39
CA THR A 3 -2.07 -2.10 10.44
C THR A 3 -1.41 -1.94 9.08
N VAL A 4 -2.03 -2.52 8.06
CA VAL A 4 -1.55 -2.49 6.68
C VAL A 4 -2.63 -1.97 5.75
N VAL A 5 -2.21 -1.29 4.69
CA VAL A 5 -3.09 -0.70 3.68
C VAL A 5 -2.61 -1.12 2.29
N ASP A 6 -3.54 -1.53 1.45
CA ASP A 6 -3.38 -1.72 0.01
C ASP A 6 -4.12 -0.59 -0.71
N LEU A 7 -3.35 0.36 -1.25
CA LEU A 7 -3.80 1.54 -1.95
C LEU A 7 -3.81 1.27 -3.46
N GLY A 8 -4.95 0.77 -3.94
CA GLY A 8 -5.20 0.56 -5.35
C GLY A 8 -5.82 1.79 -6.03
N GLY A 9 -5.92 1.74 -7.36
CA GLY A 9 -6.53 2.81 -8.16
C GLY A 9 -8.04 2.98 -8.03
N THR A 10 -8.74 1.91 -7.63
CA THR A 10 -10.21 1.87 -7.52
C THR A 10 -10.69 1.70 -6.07
N LYS A 11 -9.93 0.97 -5.27
CA LYS A 11 -10.24 0.66 -3.87
C LYS A 11 -9.00 0.80 -3.00
N ILE A 12 -9.22 1.23 -1.76
CA ILE A 12 -8.26 1.17 -0.67
C ILE A 12 -8.75 0.07 0.28
N ALA A 13 -7.91 -0.91 0.55
CA ALA A 13 -8.18 -1.93 1.57
C ALA A 13 -7.26 -1.69 2.77
N ALA A 14 -7.77 -1.90 3.97
CA ALA A 14 -6.96 -1.89 5.19
C ALA A 14 -7.19 -3.19 5.97
N ALA A 15 -6.17 -3.65 6.66
CA ALA A 15 -6.27 -4.82 7.51
C ALA A 15 -5.43 -4.66 8.78
N ARG A 16 -5.90 -5.28 9.87
CA ARG A 16 -5.04 -5.59 11.02
C ARG A 16 -4.53 -7.00 10.87
N VAL A 17 -3.21 -7.16 10.90
CA VAL A 17 -2.55 -8.45 10.66
C VAL A 17 -1.70 -8.88 11.85
N GLU A 18 -1.57 -10.19 12.04
CA GLU A 18 -0.64 -10.82 12.96
C GLU A 18 0.08 -11.99 12.27
N GLY A 19 1.38 -11.84 12.02
CA GLY A 19 2.09 -12.75 11.13
C GLY A 19 1.46 -12.76 9.73
N ALA A 20 1.03 -13.94 9.27
CA ALA A 20 0.31 -14.11 8.01
C ALA A 20 -1.22 -14.03 8.16
N ALA A 21 -1.75 -13.91 9.39
CA ALA A 21 -3.18 -13.91 9.63
C ALA A 21 -3.76 -12.50 9.48
N VAL A 22 -4.85 -12.38 8.72
CA VAL A 22 -5.69 -11.18 8.66
C VAL A 22 -6.76 -11.30 9.73
N LEU A 23 -6.72 -10.42 10.73
CA LEU A 23 -7.63 -10.46 11.88
C LEU A 23 -8.89 -9.62 11.63
N GLU A 24 -8.72 -8.45 11.02
CA GLU A 24 -9.83 -7.57 10.64
C GLU A 24 -9.53 -6.94 9.27
N ARG A 25 -10.57 -6.65 8.47
CA ARG A 25 -10.43 -6.02 7.15
C ARG A 25 -11.52 -4.96 6.92
N ARG A 26 -11.11 -3.81 6.39
CA ARG A 26 -11.98 -2.72 5.91
C ARG A 26 -11.63 -2.38 4.47
N GLN A 27 -12.57 -1.76 3.77
CA GLN A 27 -12.37 -1.25 2.41
C GLN A 27 -13.18 0.02 2.18
N ALA A 28 -12.62 0.93 1.39
CA ALA A 28 -13.30 2.10 0.86
C ALA A 28 -12.95 2.31 -0.63
N PRO A 29 -13.75 3.07 -1.40
CA PRO A 29 -13.36 3.53 -2.72
C PRO A 29 -12.13 4.44 -2.68
N THR A 30 -11.27 4.36 -3.68
CA THR A 30 -10.16 5.32 -3.85
C THR A 30 -10.73 6.65 -4.37
N PRO A 31 -10.43 7.80 -3.74
CA PRO A 31 -10.80 9.11 -4.29
C PRO A 31 -10.25 9.31 -5.70
N ARG A 32 -11.07 9.85 -6.59
CA ARG A 32 -10.76 10.02 -8.03
C ARG A 32 -10.68 11.49 -8.46
N ASP A 33 -10.71 12.41 -7.50
CA ASP A 33 -10.75 13.86 -7.73
C ASP A 33 -9.37 14.47 -8.05
N GLY A 34 -8.31 13.66 -8.09
CA GLY A 34 -6.95 14.12 -8.39
C GLY A 34 -6.22 14.80 -7.23
N ARG A 35 -6.86 14.91 -6.05
CA ARG A 35 -6.29 15.61 -4.91
C ARG A 35 -5.55 14.64 -4.00
N PHE A 36 -4.29 14.92 -3.73
CA PHE A 36 -3.46 14.07 -2.86
C PHE A 36 -3.98 14.06 -1.43
N GLU A 37 -4.49 15.18 -0.92
CA GLU A 37 -5.05 15.31 0.42
C GLU A 37 -6.28 14.43 0.60
N SER A 38 -7.14 14.33 -0.43
CA SER A 38 -8.29 13.41 -0.40
C SER A 38 -7.84 11.96 -0.21
N LEU A 39 -6.74 11.57 -0.84
CA LEU A 39 -6.18 10.23 -0.73
C LEU A 39 -5.66 9.96 0.70
N VAL A 40 -4.93 10.93 1.28
CA VAL A 40 -4.42 10.86 2.65
C VAL A 40 -5.57 10.73 3.66
N GLU A 41 -6.60 11.57 3.54
CA GLU A 41 -7.76 11.50 4.43
C GLU A 41 -8.57 10.21 4.26
N ALA A 42 -8.69 9.69 3.05
CA ALA A 42 -9.37 8.41 2.81
C ALA A 42 -8.64 7.25 3.51
N VAL A 43 -7.30 7.21 3.43
CA VAL A 43 -6.50 6.22 4.16
C VAL A 43 -6.67 6.41 5.68
N ALA A 44 -6.54 7.65 6.18
CA ALA A 44 -6.62 7.94 7.60
C ALA A 44 -7.99 7.58 8.20
N ALA A 45 -9.08 7.89 7.49
CA ALA A 45 -10.43 7.51 7.88
C ALA A 45 -10.62 5.99 7.90
N LEU A 46 -10.07 5.28 6.91
CA LEU A 46 -10.21 3.83 6.81
C LEU A 46 -9.55 3.09 7.97
N VAL A 47 -8.37 3.56 8.40
CA VAL A 47 -7.60 2.98 9.52
C VAL A 47 -7.94 3.58 10.88
N ALA A 48 -8.94 4.48 10.97
CA ALA A 48 -9.31 5.12 12.23
C ALA A 48 -9.65 4.07 13.30
N GLY A 49 -9.04 4.23 14.49
CA GLY A 49 -9.16 3.28 15.61
C GLY A 49 -8.32 2.00 15.48
N TRP A 50 -7.52 1.85 14.42
CA TRP A 50 -6.59 0.72 14.23
C TRP A 50 -5.11 1.13 14.28
N VAL A 51 -4.80 2.38 14.65
CA VAL A 51 -3.44 2.91 14.64
C VAL A 51 -2.86 2.88 16.05
N ASP A 52 -2.23 1.76 16.40
CA ASP A 52 -1.54 1.50 17.68
C ASP A 52 -0.02 1.28 17.51
N GLY A 53 0.48 1.38 16.28
CA GLY A 53 1.88 1.16 15.92
C GLY A 53 2.18 1.52 14.46
N PRO A 54 3.32 1.08 13.90
CA PRO A 54 3.70 1.39 12.52
C PRO A 54 2.67 0.92 11.50
N VAL A 55 2.48 1.71 10.43
CA VAL A 55 1.57 1.39 9.32
C VAL A 55 2.36 1.06 8.05
N GLY A 56 2.05 -0.08 7.44
CA GLY A 56 2.60 -0.48 6.14
C GLY A 56 1.64 -0.17 4.99
N ILE A 57 2.13 0.41 3.91
CA ILE A 57 1.35 0.74 2.72
C ILE A 57 1.93 -0.01 1.52
N ALA A 58 1.13 -0.85 0.89
CA ALA A 58 1.33 -1.29 -0.49
C ALA A 58 0.52 -0.34 -1.39
N THR A 59 1.11 0.15 -2.48
CA THR A 59 0.42 1.08 -3.38
C THR A 59 0.69 0.76 -4.83
N THR A 60 -0.31 0.97 -5.67
CA THR A 60 -0.08 1.04 -7.12
C THR A 60 0.80 2.24 -7.45
N GLY A 61 1.52 2.18 -8.57
CA GLY A 61 2.49 3.20 -8.96
C GLY A 61 3.87 3.00 -8.35
N LEU A 62 4.69 4.04 -8.40
CA LEU A 62 6.08 4.05 -7.94
C LEU A 62 6.18 4.74 -6.59
N VAL A 63 6.90 4.12 -5.65
CA VAL A 63 7.33 4.75 -4.40
C VAL A 63 8.84 4.98 -4.45
N ARG A 64 9.28 6.23 -4.33
CA ARG A 64 10.69 6.61 -4.26
C ARG A 64 10.89 7.68 -3.20
N ASP A 65 11.81 7.46 -2.27
CA ASP A 65 12.13 8.40 -1.17
C ASP A 65 10.86 8.84 -0.38
N GLY A 66 9.93 7.90 -0.18
CA GLY A 66 8.66 8.13 0.51
C GLY A 66 7.60 8.88 -0.30
N LYS A 67 7.88 9.21 -1.56
CA LYS A 67 6.96 9.89 -2.48
C LYS A 67 6.30 8.91 -3.43
N LEU A 68 5.03 9.18 -3.76
CA LEU A 68 4.20 8.41 -4.68
C LEU A 68 4.09 9.12 -6.02
N SER A 69 4.31 8.37 -7.09
CA SER A 69 4.04 8.78 -8.46
C SER A 69 3.22 7.70 -9.16
N ALA A 70 2.11 8.07 -9.79
CA ALA A 70 1.39 7.15 -10.65
C ALA A 70 2.18 6.87 -11.93
N THR A 71 2.31 5.60 -12.31
CA THR A 71 2.87 5.21 -13.61
C THR A 71 1.85 5.41 -14.74
N ASN A 72 0.55 5.38 -14.41
CA ASN A 72 -0.56 5.73 -15.27
C ASN A 72 -1.58 6.58 -14.48
N PRO A 73 -1.75 7.88 -14.80
CA PRO A 73 -2.73 8.74 -14.13
C PRO A 73 -4.18 8.24 -14.23
N GLY A 74 -4.51 7.46 -15.26
CA GLY A 74 -5.82 6.83 -15.40
C GLY A 74 -6.10 5.80 -14.30
N THR A 75 -5.05 5.13 -13.80
CA THR A 75 -5.14 4.12 -12.73
C THR A 75 -5.28 4.80 -11.37
N LEU A 76 -4.42 5.75 -11.04
CA LEU A 76 -4.49 6.51 -9.80
C LEU A 76 -4.25 8.00 -10.12
N PRO A 77 -5.27 8.87 -10.01
CA PRO A 77 -5.11 10.28 -10.28
C PRO A 77 -4.46 10.94 -9.05
N VAL A 78 -3.14 10.98 -9.03
CA VAL A 78 -2.33 11.62 -7.99
C VAL A 78 -1.22 12.45 -8.64
N PRO A 79 -0.90 13.66 -8.12
CA PRO A 79 0.24 14.43 -8.61
C PRO A 79 1.54 13.62 -8.48
N PRO A 80 2.48 13.75 -9.44
CA PRO A 80 3.79 13.11 -9.31
C PRO A 80 4.53 13.63 -8.08
N ASP A 81 5.37 12.78 -7.50
CA ASP A 81 6.21 13.07 -6.34
C ASP A 81 5.43 13.52 -5.09
N SER A 82 4.17 13.07 -4.97
CA SER A 82 3.32 13.36 -3.81
C SER A 82 3.93 12.75 -2.54
N PRO A 83 4.07 13.49 -1.43
CA PRO A 83 4.83 13.06 -0.24
C PRO A 83 4.05 12.07 0.65
N LEU A 84 3.71 10.90 0.11
CA LEU A 84 2.83 9.89 0.72
C LEU A 84 3.23 9.53 2.16
N VAL A 85 4.49 9.14 2.36
CA VAL A 85 4.96 8.68 3.68
C VAL A 85 4.92 9.81 4.69
N ALA A 86 5.47 10.98 4.34
CA ALA A 86 5.50 12.12 5.25
C ALA A 86 4.08 12.57 5.64
N ALA A 87 3.19 12.73 4.66
CA ALA A 87 1.82 13.17 4.90
C ALA A 87 1.02 12.18 5.77
N LEU A 88 1.18 10.86 5.55
CA LEU A 88 0.53 9.86 6.39
C LEU A 88 1.14 9.78 7.79
N GLN A 89 2.46 9.97 7.95
CA GLN A 89 3.06 10.05 9.29
C GLN A 89 2.51 11.23 10.07
N ASP A 90 2.46 12.41 9.45
CA ASP A 90 1.92 13.62 10.07
C ASP A 90 0.44 13.43 10.43
N ARG A 91 -0.32 12.78 9.55
CA ARG A 91 -1.76 12.56 9.74
C ARG A 91 -2.12 11.48 10.77
N LEU A 92 -1.29 10.45 10.88
CA LEU A 92 -1.54 9.27 11.74
C LEU A 92 -0.78 9.31 13.06
N GLY A 93 0.28 10.11 13.18
CA GLY A 93 1.10 10.23 14.38
C GLY A 93 1.99 9.02 14.66
N VAL A 94 2.21 8.14 13.68
CA VAL A 94 3.02 6.91 13.80
C VAL A 94 3.95 6.74 12.59
N PRO A 95 5.01 5.93 12.69
CA PRO A 95 5.86 5.62 11.55
C PRO A 95 5.07 4.96 10.40
N VAL A 96 5.34 5.37 9.17
CA VAL A 96 4.73 4.81 7.97
C VAL A 96 5.82 4.34 7.01
N ARG A 97 5.60 3.19 6.37
CA ARG A 97 6.44 2.71 5.26
C ARG A 97 5.56 2.41 4.07
N ALA A 98 6.01 2.79 2.87
CA ALA A 98 5.30 2.52 1.63
C ALA A 98 6.20 1.81 0.63
N VAL A 99 5.63 0.86 -0.11
CA VAL A 99 6.27 0.13 -1.22
C VAL A 99 5.27 -0.06 -2.36
N ASN A 100 5.77 -0.37 -3.54
CA ASN A 100 4.89 -0.76 -4.65
C ASN A 100 4.14 -2.07 -4.32
N ASP A 101 2.90 -2.21 -4.81
CA ASP A 101 2.04 -3.37 -4.64
C ASP A 101 2.64 -4.71 -5.12
N ALA A 102 3.29 -4.74 -6.28
CA ALA A 102 3.97 -5.93 -6.78
C ALA A 102 5.18 -6.32 -5.93
N GLN A 103 5.91 -5.34 -5.39
CA GLN A 103 6.99 -5.59 -4.43
C GLN A 103 6.46 -6.15 -3.11
N ALA A 104 5.34 -5.60 -2.60
CA ALA A 104 4.68 -6.11 -1.39
C ALA A 104 4.18 -7.55 -1.59
N ALA A 105 3.57 -7.84 -2.73
CA ALA A 105 3.11 -9.18 -3.08
C ALA A 105 4.28 -10.17 -3.18
N ALA A 106 5.39 -9.77 -3.83
CA ALA A 106 6.60 -10.57 -3.91
C ALA A 106 7.13 -10.92 -2.51
N TRP A 107 7.23 -9.92 -1.63
CA TRP A 107 7.69 -10.15 -0.26
C TRP A 107 6.75 -11.06 0.54
N GLY A 108 5.43 -10.90 0.34
CA GLY A 108 4.42 -11.77 0.94
C GLY A 108 4.59 -13.23 0.52
N GLU A 109 4.75 -13.50 -0.77
CA GLU A 109 4.96 -14.86 -1.31
C GLU A 109 6.28 -15.46 -0.83
N PHE A 110 7.36 -14.67 -0.80
CA PHE A 110 8.65 -15.10 -0.31
C PHE A 110 8.64 -15.46 1.18
N ARG A 111 7.97 -14.65 2.00
CA ARG A 111 8.01 -14.81 3.45
C ARG A 111 6.95 -15.78 3.98
N HIS A 112 5.78 -15.79 3.36
CA HIS A 112 4.58 -16.43 3.89
C HIS A 112 3.82 -17.27 2.84
N GLY A 113 4.21 -17.23 1.57
CA GLY A 113 3.51 -17.94 0.50
C GLY A 113 4.31 -19.08 -0.12
N ALA A 114 4.19 -19.23 -1.44
CA ALA A 114 4.68 -20.39 -2.18
C ALA A 114 6.21 -20.50 -2.24
N ALA A 115 6.92 -19.40 -1.97
CA ALA A 115 8.38 -19.33 -2.05
C ALA A 115 9.06 -19.42 -0.67
N GLN A 116 8.36 -19.86 0.37
CA GLN A 116 9.00 -20.10 1.66
C GLN A 116 10.16 -21.10 1.54
N GLY A 117 11.32 -20.72 2.08
CA GLY A 117 12.51 -21.58 2.12
C GLY A 117 13.37 -21.55 0.86
N VAL A 118 13.00 -20.80 -0.17
CA VAL A 118 13.86 -20.59 -1.35
C VAL A 118 14.85 -19.44 -1.11
N GLY A 119 16.03 -19.50 -1.74
CA GLY A 119 17.06 -18.46 -1.60
C GLY A 119 16.88 -17.25 -2.52
N SER A 120 16.06 -17.37 -3.57
CA SER A 120 15.76 -16.30 -4.52
C SER A 120 14.43 -16.57 -5.20
N MET A 121 13.63 -15.53 -5.44
CA MET A 121 12.31 -15.62 -6.05
C MET A 121 12.08 -14.42 -6.98
N VAL A 122 11.43 -14.65 -8.12
CA VAL A 122 10.81 -13.58 -8.91
C VAL A 122 9.30 -13.73 -8.81
N PHE A 123 8.62 -12.64 -8.50
CA PHE A 123 7.17 -12.53 -8.56
C PHE A 123 6.76 -11.72 -9.79
N LEU A 124 5.77 -12.22 -10.53
CA LEU A 124 5.15 -11.51 -11.64
C LEU A 124 3.64 -11.47 -11.41
N THR A 125 3.07 -10.27 -11.44
CA THR A 125 1.61 -10.09 -11.50
C THR A 125 1.22 -9.77 -12.93
N VAL A 126 0.29 -10.56 -13.48
CA VAL A 126 -0.24 -10.41 -14.84
C VAL A 126 -1.73 -10.10 -14.75
N SER A 127 -2.09 -8.86 -15.06
CA SER A 127 -3.47 -8.35 -15.02
C SER A 127 -3.70 -7.42 -16.21
N THR A 128 -4.34 -6.26 -16.03
CA THR A 128 -4.42 -5.21 -17.07
C THR A 128 -3.04 -4.67 -17.47
N GLY A 129 -2.03 -4.83 -16.61
CA GLY A 129 -0.61 -4.64 -16.91
C GLY A 129 0.24 -5.76 -16.32
N VAL A 130 1.56 -5.60 -16.41
CA VAL A 130 2.53 -6.52 -15.80
C VAL A 130 3.33 -5.77 -14.74
N GLY A 131 3.37 -6.30 -13.53
CA GLY A 131 4.22 -5.84 -12.43
C GLY A 131 5.08 -6.98 -11.91
N GLY A 132 6.09 -6.67 -11.12
CA GLY A 132 6.91 -7.71 -10.50
C GLY A 132 7.75 -7.24 -9.33
N GLY A 133 8.31 -8.22 -8.63
CA GLY A 133 9.29 -8.04 -7.57
C GLY A 133 10.33 -9.15 -7.63
N LEU A 134 11.55 -8.83 -7.21
CA LEU A 134 12.70 -9.73 -7.12
C LEU A 134 13.18 -9.74 -5.66
#